data_AF-A0A2K1PBS1-F1
#
_entry.id   AF-A0A2K1PBS1-F1
#
_cell.length_a   1.000
_cell.length_b   1.000
_cell.length_c   1.000
_cell.angle_alpha   90.00
_cell.angle_beta   90.00
_cell.angle_gamma   90.00
#
_symmetry.space_group_name_H-M   'P 1'
#
loop_
_entity.id
_entity.type
_entity.pdbx_description
1 polymer ?
#
loop_
_entity_poly.entity_id
_entity_poly.type
_entity_poly.pdbx_seq_one_letter_code
_entity_poly.pdbx_strand_id
1 'polypeptide(L)'
;MTDKNENNNAENKLQNLYKIKEEIEKELEKKGIRRPDTQQKKKTTRTIYKPDYEIEKLSVSINNINNWFDLTIYDIDLSNEKLSYFFELRLSHKSLQEYSNQFGMMHLFRNDFQKAESFFERKNDINSKINKGFLKIIRDDEDANKYFTELISTHPKNGLVYLTLSLFFLKRKDFYNAYKMIKLANSFLDYSFINMGLIAYEKDFQKSLSFLSKAYLEGKAKRVVNLINYYVSLFISDSEKALSTLALLKEDKTPCIKCIKTLSSSEKVEPPSYCPFYERILFQTGNPKPYKAEDSELYEILFYKYYQEKNIQQFNLYAKKIERYFNNVPLIFLPSTETTSKKVITDLFAQHKTGIKINLKGPNYYDNLNKAITDLKTKYQKNFTFFLDLPFYEALRLLFGWRLCQYLYS
;
A
#
# COMPACT_ATOMS: atom_id res chain seq x y z
N MET A 1 -2.41 -71.64 -5.18
CA MET A 1 -3.39 -71.53 -4.06
C MET A 1 -2.72 -70.82 -2.87
N THR A 2 -2.23 -69.59 -3.06
CA THR A 2 -1.39 -68.92 -2.03
C THR A 2 -1.58 -67.40 -1.91
N ASP A 3 -2.57 -66.78 -2.58
CA ASP A 3 -2.76 -65.31 -2.52
C ASP A 3 -4.03 -64.86 -1.77
N LYS A 4 -4.86 -65.77 -1.24
CA LYS A 4 -6.08 -65.41 -0.50
C LYS A 4 -5.92 -65.27 1.01
N ASN A 5 -4.82 -65.76 1.60
CA ASN A 5 -4.61 -65.73 3.05
C ASN A 5 -3.85 -64.50 3.55
N GLU A 6 -3.14 -63.76 2.71
CA GLU A 6 -2.42 -62.54 3.14
C GLU A 6 -3.33 -61.30 3.21
N ASN A 7 -4.28 -61.16 2.27
CA ASN A 7 -5.22 -60.02 2.25
C ASN A 7 -6.14 -59.96 3.48
N ASN A 8 -6.61 -61.12 3.97
CA ASN A 8 -7.44 -61.20 5.18
C ASN A 8 -6.68 -60.76 6.45
N ASN A 9 -5.34 -60.86 6.46
CA ASN A 9 -4.54 -60.49 7.62
C ASN A 9 -4.27 -58.97 7.66
N ALA A 10 -4.21 -58.31 6.49
CA ALA A 10 -4.06 -56.87 6.39
C ALA A 10 -5.34 -56.11 6.78
N GLU A 11 -6.51 -56.59 6.34
CA GLU A 11 -7.81 -55.99 6.70
C GLU A 11 -8.11 -56.10 8.21
N ASN A 12 -7.81 -57.25 8.82
CA ASN A 12 -7.97 -57.43 10.26
C ASN A 12 -7.01 -56.54 11.08
N LYS A 13 -5.77 -56.33 10.60
CA LYS A 13 -4.85 -55.37 11.22
C LYS A 13 -5.36 -53.94 11.12
N LEU A 14 -5.93 -53.57 9.97
CA LEU A 14 -6.49 -52.23 9.75
C LEU A 14 -7.70 -51.98 10.66
N GLN A 15 -8.60 -52.96 10.79
CA GLN A 15 -9.76 -52.86 11.71
C GLN A 15 -9.32 -52.74 13.18
N ASN A 16 -8.29 -53.48 13.58
CA ASN A 16 -7.75 -53.37 14.94
C ASN A 16 -7.09 -52.01 15.20
N LEU A 17 -6.41 -51.43 14.20
CA LEU A 17 -5.86 -50.06 14.31
C LEU A 17 -6.96 -49.00 14.45
N TYR A 18 -8.09 -49.16 13.75
CA TYR A 18 -9.24 -48.26 13.92
C TYR A 18 -9.87 -48.36 15.31
N LYS A 19 -9.98 -49.57 15.88
CA LYS A 19 -10.48 -49.75 17.26
C LYS A 19 -9.55 -49.11 18.30
N ILE A 20 -8.24 -49.30 18.15
CA ILE A 20 -7.24 -48.67 19.04
C ILE A 20 -7.31 -47.14 18.92
N LYS A 21 -7.48 -46.61 17.71
CA LYS A 21 -7.67 -45.17 17.50
C LYS A 21 -8.91 -44.67 18.23
N GLU A 22 -10.05 -45.34 18.11
CA GLU A 22 -11.29 -44.94 18.81
C GLU A 22 -11.17 -44.98 20.33
N GLU A 23 -10.44 -45.95 20.89
CA GLU A 23 -10.18 -46.02 22.33
C GLU A 23 -9.28 -44.88 22.82
N ILE A 24 -8.24 -44.55 22.05
CA ILE A 24 -7.37 -43.39 22.34
C ILE A 24 -8.17 -42.08 22.26
N GLU A 25 -9.04 -41.93 21.26
CA GLU A 25 -9.88 -40.74 21.11
C GLU A 25 -10.84 -40.56 22.30
N LYS A 26 -11.46 -41.66 22.79
CA LYS A 26 -12.30 -41.64 23.99
C LYS A 26 -11.53 -41.32 25.27
N GLU A 27 -10.29 -41.82 25.40
CA GLU A 27 -9.44 -41.45 26.54
C GLU A 27 -9.04 -39.97 26.52
N LEU A 28 -8.73 -39.42 25.35
CA LEU A 28 -8.38 -38.01 25.18
C LEU A 28 -9.56 -37.07 25.45
N GLU A 29 -10.79 -37.50 25.12
CA GLU A 29 -12.02 -36.79 25.49
C GLU A 29 -12.27 -36.84 27.01
N LYS A 30 -12.10 -38.01 27.66
CA LYS A 30 -12.22 -38.14 29.13
C LYS A 30 -11.18 -37.32 29.90
N LYS A 31 -9.97 -37.17 29.34
CA LYS A 31 -8.90 -36.35 29.91
C LYS A 31 -9.06 -34.85 29.59
N GLY A 32 -10.11 -34.45 28.87
CA GLY A 32 -10.42 -33.05 28.54
C GLY A 32 -9.51 -32.43 27.49
N ILE A 33 -8.68 -33.22 26.81
CA ILE A 33 -7.69 -32.77 25.82
C ILE A 33 -8.34 -32.61 24.44
N ARG A 34 -9.39 -33.38 24.14
CA ARG A 34 -10.15 -33.31 22.90
C ARG A 34 -11.61 -32.94 23.17
N ARG A 35 -12.18 -32.00 22.41
CA ARG A 35 -13.63 -31.73 22.39
C ARG A 35 -14.30 -32.62 21.34
N PRO A 36 -15.50 -33.14 21.60
CA PRO A 36 -16.19 -34.01 20.64
C PRO A 36 -16.49 -33.25 19.34
N ASP A 37 -16.23 -33.91 18.22
CA ASP A 37 -16.53 -33.41 16.88
C ASP A 37 -18.06 -33.35 16.69
N THR A 38 -18.69 -32.27 17.15
CA THR A 38 -20.01 -31.88 16.64
C THR A 38 -19.84 -31.32 15.24
N GLN A 39 -19.62 -32.20 14.26
CA GLN A 39 -19.96 -31.89 12.89
C GLN A 39 -21.48 -31.72 12.81
N GLN A 40 -21.94 -30.49 13.02
CA GLN A 40 -23.21 -30.07 12.44
C GLN A 40 -23.09 -30.36 10.93
N LYS A 41 -23.80 -31.41 10.47
CA LYS A 41 -24.08 -31.61 9.04
C LYS A 41 -24.68 -30.29 8.54
N LYS A 42 -23.86 -29.43 7.93
CA LYS A 42 -24.34 -28.30 7.15
C LYS A 42 -25.28 -28.91 6.12
N LYS A 43 -26.58 -28.69 6.29
CA LYS A 43 -27.55 -28.86 5.21
C LYS A 43 -26.91 -28.20 4.00
N THR A 44 -26.72 -28.95 2.92
CA THR A 44 -26.47 -28.41 1.59
C THR A 44 -27.73 -27.65 1.19
N THR A 45 -27.89 -26.46 1.76
CA THR A 45 -28.76 -25.45 1.20
C THR A 45 -28.18 -25.20 -0.18
N ARG A 46 -28.93 -25.53 -1.24
CA ARG A 46 -28.67 -24.91 -2.54
C ARG A 46 -28.66 -23.42 -2.26
N THR A 47 -27.50 -22.80 -2.27
CA THR A 47 -27.37 -21.36 -2.13
C THR A 47 -28.08 -20.78 -3.35
N ILE A 48 -29.33 -20.36 -3.14
CA ILE A 48 -30.02 -19.52 -4.12
C ILE A 48 -29.12 -18.30 -4.24
N TYR A 49 -28.52 -18.16 -5.42
CA TYR A 49 -27.64 -17.06 -5.77
C TYR A 49 -28.38 -15.76 -5.45
N LYS A 50 -27.91 -15.03 -4.44
CA LYS A 50 -28.29 -13.63 -4.30
C LYS A 50 -27.34 -12.88 -5.22
N PRO A 51 -27.82 -12.29 -6.33
CA PRO A 51 -26.99 -11.44 -7.15
C PRO A 51 -26.35 -10.35 -6.29
N ASP A 52 -25.01 -10.29 -6.29
CA ASP A 52 -24.29 -9.21 -5.63
C ASP A 52 -24.34 -8.00 -6.57
N TYR A 53 -25.21 -7.06 -6.23
CA TYR A 53 -25.47 -5.84 -6.99
C TYR A 53 -24.19 -5.06 -7.37
N GLU A 54 -23.15 -5.10 -6.53
CA GLU A 54 -21.87 -4.44 -6.84
C GLU A 54 -21.10 -5.13 -7.98
N ILE A 55 -21.22 -6.45 -8.11
CA ILE A 55 -20.61 -7.24 -9.16
C ILE A 55 -21.36 -7.05 -10.49
N GLU A 56 -22.68 -6.95 -10.43
CA GLU A 56 -23.53 -6.72 -11.61
C GLU A 56 -23.32 -5.33 -12.22
N LYS A 57 -23.01 -4.33 -11.39
CA LYS A 57 -22.70 -2.97 -11.83
C LYS A 57 -21.35 -2.82 -12.55
N LEU A 58 -20.44 -3.78 -12.42
CA LEU A 58 -19.17 -3.71 -13.13
C LEU A 58 -19.38 -3.87 -14.63
N SER A 59 -19.28 -2.74 -15.34
CA SER A 59 -19.41 -2.65 -16.79
C SER A 59 -18.13 -3.00 -17.56
N VAL A 60 -17.02 -3.27 -16.84
CA VAL A 60 -15.72 -3.54 -17.44
C VAL A 60 -15.68 -4.97 -17.98
N SER A 61 -15.31 -5.11 -19.26
CA SER A 61 -15.10 -6.42 -19.88
C SER A 61 -13.89 -7.12 -19.28
N ILE A 62 -14.02 -8.41 -19.01
CA ILE A 62 -12.93 -9.27 -18.52
C ILE A 62 -11.74 -9.31 -19.49
N ASN A 63 -11.98 -9.11 -20.78
CA ASN A 63 -10.93 -9.04 -21.81
C ASN A 63 -9.99 -7.84 -21.62
N ASN A 64 -10.47 -6.79 -20.97
CA ASN A 64 -9.71 -5.56 -20.74
C ASN A 64 -8.86 -5.64 -19.47
N ILE A 65 -9.05 -6.64 -18.63
CA ILE A 65 -8.35 -6.80 -17.35
C ILE A 65 -7.32 -7.90 -17.51
N ASN A 66 -6.08 -7.57 -17.84
CA ASN A 66 -4.99 -8.52 -18.11
C ASN A 66 -3.88 -8.46 -17.05
N ASN A 67 -3.78 -7.37 -16.31
CA ASN A 67 -2.80 -7.21 -15.24
C ASN A 67 -3.40 -6.52 -14.02
N TRP A 68 -2.66 -6.57 -12.90
CA TRP A 68 -3.09 -5.98 -11.63
C TRP A 68 -3.40 -4.47 -11.73
N PHE A 69 -2.73 -3.73 -12.62
CA PHE A 69 -2.86 -2.27 -12.74
C PHE A 69 -4.12 -1.87 -13.50
N ASP A 70 -4.65 -2.75 -14.37
CA ASP A 70 -5.92 -2.52 -15.06
C ASP A 70 -7.07 -2.29 -14.05
N LEU A 71 -7.01 -2.92 -12.86
CA LEU A 71 -7.98 -2.68 -11.80
C LEU A 71 -7.97 -1.23 -11.31
N THR A 72 -6.80 -0.60 -11.27
CA THR A 72 -6.65 0.81 -10.92
C THR A 72 -7.14 1.71 -12.06
N ILE A 73 -6.76 1.38 -13.30
CA ILE A 73 -7.18 2.13 -14.49
C ILE A 73 -8.72 2.18 -14.63
N TYR A 74 -9.39 1.07 -14.35
CA TYR A 74 -10.84 0.95 -14.44
C TYR A 74 -11.59 1.24 -13.13
N ASP A 75 -10.92 1.77 -12.10
CA ASP A 75 -11.50 2.10 -10.78
C ASP A 75 -12.25 0.93 -10.11
N ILE A 76 -11.83 -0.32 -10.37
CA ILE A 76 -12.50 -1.52 -9.85
C ILE A 76 -12.20 -1.66 -8.36
N ASP A 77 -13.23 -1.53 -7.55
CA ASP A 77 -13.14 -1.34 -6.10
C ASP A 77 -13.97 -2.34 -5.31
N LEU A 78 -13.82 -3.59 -5.69
CA LEU A 78 -14.38 -4.71 -4.95
C LEU A 78 -13.33 -5.27 -3.98
N SER A 79 -13.82 -5.90 -2.91
CA SER A 79 -12.99 -6.73 -2.04
C SER A 79 -12.35 -7.88 -2.84
N ASN A 80 -11.24 -8.43 -2.35
CA ASN A 80 -10.58 -9.56 -3.02
C ASN A 80 -11.53 -10.76 -3.21
N GLU A 81 -12.38 -11.05 -2.22
CA GLU A 81 -13.40 -12.11 -2.34
C GLU A 81 -14.36 -11.84 -3.49
N LYS A 82 -14.97 -10.64 -3.53
CA LYS A 82 -15.90 -10.24 -4.59
C LYS A 82 -15.24 -10.16 -5.96
N LEU A 83 -13.98 -9.71 -6.04
CA LEU A 83 -13.19 -9.76 -7.27
C LEU A 83 -12.99 -11.19 -7.74
N SER A 84 -12.53 -12.08 -6.86
CA SER A 84 -12.31 -13.48 -7.25
C SER A 84 -13.58 -14.12 -7.79
N TYR A 85 -14.73 -13.78 -7.19
CA TYR A 85 -16.03 -14.23 -7.64
C TYR A 85 -16.45 -13.60 -8.98
N PHE A 86 -16.22 -12.30 -9.17
CA PHE A 86 -16.40 -11.62 -10.46
C PHE A 86 -15.60 -12.32 -11.57
N PHE A 87 -14.32 -12.62 -11.33
CA PHE A 87 -13.48 -13.32 -12.30
C PHE A 87 -14.03 -14.73 -12.58
N GLU A 88 -14.37 -15.50 -11.56
CA GLU A 88 -14.94 -16.85 -11.70
C GLU A 88 -16.20 -16.86 -12.57
N LEU A 89 -17.13 -15.94 -12.32
CA LEU A 89 -18.36 -15.81 -13.11
C LEU A 89 -18.09 -15.49 -14.58
N ARG A 90 -17.13 -14.59 -14.86
CA ARG A 90 -16.81 -14.16 -16.23
C ARG A 90 -15.94 -15.14 -16.99
N LEU A 91 -15.27 -16.06 -16.29
CA LEU A 91 -14.34 -17.04 -16.85
C LEU A 91 -14.90 -18.46 -16.96
N SER A 92 -16.08 -18.74 -16.40
CA SER A 92 -16.67 -20.10 -16.29
C SER A 92 -16.70 -20.91 -17.59
N HIS A 93 -16.81 -20.25 -18.74
CA HIS A 93 -16.84 -20.87 -20.07
C HIS A 93 -15.69 -20.40 -20.98
N LYS A 94 -14.61 -19.88 -20.39
CA LYS A 94 -13.46 -19.33 -21.12
C LYS A 94 -12.29 -20.30 -21.14
N SER A 95 -11.49 -20.23 -22.20
CA SER A 95 -10.28 -21.06 -22.34
C SER A 95 -9.22 -20.68 -21.29
N LEU A 96 -8.70 -21.69 -20.58
CA LEU A 96 -7.62 -21.52 -19.61
C LEU A 96 -6.35 -20.93 -20.24
N GLN A 97 -6.07 -21.26 -21.50
CA GLN A 97 -4.86 -20.80 -22.19
C GLN A 97 -4.98 -19.34 -22.63
N GLU A 98 -6.14 -18.95 -23.16
CA GLU A 98 -6.38 -17.60 -23.66
C GLU A 98 -6.47 -16.58 -22.51
N TYR A 99 -7.17 -16.96 -21.44
CA TYR A 99 -7.47 -16.12 -20.28
C TYR A 99 -6.56 -16.39 -19.08
N SER A 100 -5.35 -16.90 -19.32
CA SER A 100 -4.45 -17.35 -18.26
C SER A 100 -4.16 -16.25 -17.23
N ASN A 101 -3.99 -15.00 -17.69
CA ASN A 101 -3.79 -13.86 -16.79
C ASN A 101 -4.99 -13.62 -15.86
N GLN A 102 -6.20 -13.68 -16.40
CA GLN A 102 -7.43 -13.48 -15.64
C GLN A 102 -7.66 -14.60 -14.64
N PHE A 103 -7.41 -15.85 -15.02
CA PHE A 103 -7.42 -16.99 -14.08
C PHE A 103 -6.35 -16.83 -13.01
N GLY A 104 -5.14 -16.40 -13.36
CA GLY A 104 -4.08 -16.14 -12.39
C GLY A 104 -4.46 -15.05 -11.39
N MET A 105 -5.06 -13.95 -11.85
CA MET A 105 -5.58 -12.89 -10.99
C MET A 105 -6.74 -13.38 -10.10
N MET A 106 -7.65 -14.21 -10.61
CA MET A 106 -8.70 -14.84 -9.80
C MET A 106 -8.10 -15.59 -8.61
N HIS A 107 -7.05 -16.38 -8.83
CA HIS A 107 -6.36 -17.13 -7.78
C HIS A 107 -5.55 -16.22 -6.85
N LEU A 108 -4.92 -15.16 -7.38
CA LEU A 108 -4.25 -14.13 -6.61
C LEU A 108 -5.19 -13.52 -5.56
N PHE A 109 -6.41 -13.14 -5.97
CA PHE A 109 -7.41 -12.57 -5.05
C PHE A 109 -7.96 -13.59 -4.02
N ARG A 110 -7.78 -14.90 -4.27
CA ARG A 110 -8.07 -15.96 -3.29
C ARG A 110 -6.89 -16.25 -2.36
N ASN A 111 -5.79 -15.53 -2.50
CA ASN A 111 -4.49 -15.82 -1.88
C ASN A 111 -3.94 -17.22 -2.24
N ASP A 112 -4.38 -17.81 -3.35
CA ASP A 112 -3.85 -19.07 -3.89
C ASP A 112 -2.67 -18.75 -4.81
N PHE A 113 -1.57 -18.31 -4.19
CA PHE A 113 -0.40 -17.79 -4.90
C PHE A 113 0.29 -18.82 -5.79
N GLN A 114 0.28 -20.10 -5.40
CA GLN A 114 0.85 -21.17 -6.22
C GLN A 114 0.06 -21.36 -7.52
N LYS A 115 -1.28 -21.41 -7.44
CA LYS A 115 -2.09 -21.48 -8.67
C LYS A 115 -1.97 -20.22 -9.50
N ALA A 116 -1.95 -19.05 -8.87
CA ALA A 116 -1.75 -17.78 -9.56
C ALA A 116 -0.45 -17.80 -10.39
N GLU A 117 0.67 -18.21 -9.79
CA GLU A 117 1.95 -18.37 -10.48
C GLU A 117 1.85 -19.35 -11.66
N SER A 118 1.26 -20.53 -11.45
CA SER A 118 1.12 -21.52 -12.51
C SER A 118 0.35 -21.00 -13.73
N PHE A 119 -0.60 -20.09 -13.53
CA PHE A 119 -1.31 -19.44 -14.62
C PHE A 119 -0.48 -18.33 -15.29
N PHE A 120 0.27 -17.54 -14.51
CA PHE A 120 1.17 -16.53 -15.08
C PHE A 120 2.35 -17.16 -15.84
N GLU A 121 2.67 -18.43 -15.63
CA GLU A 121 3.74 -19.12 -16.37
C GLU A 121 3.28 -19.75 -17.69
N ARG A 122 1.99 -20.00 -17.87
CA ARG A 122 1.44 -20.66 -19.08
C ARG A 122 1.56 -19.84 -20.35
N LYS A 123 1.75 -18.51 -20.23
CA LYS A 123 1.81 -17.60 -21.36
C LYS A 123 3.04 -16.70 -21.25
N ASN A 124 3.89 -16.73 -22.27
CA ASN A 124 5.11 -15.92 -22.32
C ASN A 124 4.84 -14.50 -22.87
N ASP A 125 3.81 -13.83 -22.36
CA ASP A 125 3.50 -12.45 -22.72
C ASP A 125 3.87 -11.47 -21.60
N ILE A 126 3.92 -10.18 -21.92
CA ILE A 126 4.35 -9.15 -20.98
C ILE A 126 3.41 -9.01 -19.78
N ASN A 127 2.08 -9.15 -19.93
CA ASN A 127 1.16 -9.04 -18.80
C ASN A 127 1.35 -10.19 -17.81
N SER A 128 1.60 -11.39 -18.33
CA SER A 128 1.94 -12.55 -17.50
C SER A 128 3.21 -12.32 -16.69
N LYS A 129 4.25 -11.74 -17.31
CA LYS A 129 5.50 -11.35 -16.62
C LYS A 129 5.29 -10.24 -15.58
N ILE A 130 4.43 -9.27 -15.87
CA ILE A 130 4.05 -8.19 -14.94
C ILE A 130 3.34 -8.76 -13.72
N ASN A 131 2.36 -9.65 -13.91
CA ASN A 131 1.61 -10.28 -12.84
C ASN A 131 2.50 -11.20 -11.99
N LYS A 132 3.39 -11.97 -12.62
CA LYS A 132 4.41 -12.75 -11.90
C LYS A 132 5.34 -11.84 -11.10
N GLY A 133 5.80 -10.73 -11.67
CA GLY A 133 6.61 -9.73 -10.95
C GLY A 133 5.90 -9.19 -9.71
N PHE A 134 4.60 -8.86 -9.83
CA PHE A 134 3.79 -8.47 -8.68
C PHE A 134 3.69 -9.58 -7.63
N LEU A 135 3.47 -10.82 -8.06
CA LEU A 135 3.43 -11.98 -7.16
C LEU A 135 4.74 -12.17 -6.36
N LYS A 136 5.89 -11.99 -7.03
CA LYS A 136 7.20 -12.04 -6.36
C LYS A 136 7.34 -10.96 -5.28
N ILE A 137 6.83 -9.75 -5.54
CA ILE A 137 6.86 -8.65 -4.56
C ILE A 137 6.01 -8.97 -3.35
N ILE A 138 4.78 -9.47 -3.53
CA ILE A 138 3.89 -9.74 -2.39
C ILE A 138 4.44 -10.85 -1.50
N ARG A 139 5.02 -11.90 -2.10
CA ARG A 139 5.63 -13.03 -1.38
C ARG A 139 7.01 -12.75 -0.79
N ASP A 140 7.62 -11.62 -1.16
CA ASP A 140 9.01 -11.27 -0.81
C ASP A 140 10.03 -12.29 -1.32
N ASP A 141 9.85 -12.76 -2.55
CA ASP A 141 10.77 -13.72 -3.18
C ASP A 141 12.19 -13.12 -3.27
N GLU A 142 13.21 -13.88 -2.85
CA GLU A 142 14.62 -13.43 -2.81
C GLU A 142 15.16 -13.02 -4.20
N ASP A 143 14.67 -13.66 -5.26
CA ASP A 143 15.07 -13.44 -6.64
C ASP A 143 14.34 -12.26 -7.31
N ALA A 144 13.44 -11.54 -6.60
CA ALA A 144 12.65 -10.45 -7.18
C ALA A 144 13.52 -9.38 -7.87
N ASN A 145 14.64 -9.01 -7.26
CA ASN A 145 15.59 -8.05 -7.85
C ASN A 145 16.18 -8.55 -9.17
N LYS A 146 16.61 -9.82 -9.20
CA LYS A 146 17.17 -10.45 -10.40
C LYS A 146 16.11 -10.51 -11.51
N TYR A 147 14.90 -10.92 -11.15
CA TYR A 147 13.75 -10.99 -12.05
C TYR A 147 13.46 -9.63 -12.71
N PHE A 148 13.38 -8.54 -11.94
CA PHE A 148 13.14 -7.21 -12.53
C PHE A 148 14.32 -6.71 -13.36
N THR A 149 15.55 -7.05 -12.99
CA THR A 149 16.75 -6.70 -13.78
C THR A 149 16.69 -7.34 -15.17
N GLU A 150 16.35 -8.63 -15.25
CA GLU A 150 16.15 -9.34 -16.52
C GLU A 150 14.92 -8.83 -17.30
N LEU A 151 13.84 -8.47 -16.61
CA LEU A 151 12.66 -7.94 -17.26
C LEU A 151 12.89 -6.56 -17.87
N ILE A 152 13.65 -5.70 -17.18
CA ILE A 152 14.05 -4.38 -17.68
C ILE A 152 15.01 -4.52 -18.85
N SER A 153 15.99 -5.43 -18.81
CA SER A 153 16.93 -5.61 -19.92
C SER A 153 16.24 -6.08 -21.20
N THR A 154 15.20 -6.91 -21.08
CA THR A 154 14.42 -7.43 -22.20
C THR A 154 13.28 -6.51 -22.65
N HIS A 155 12.73 -5.68 -21.76
CA HIS A 155 11.60 -4.78 -22.05
C HIS A 155 11.85 -3.34 -21.55
N PRO A 156 12.95 -2.68 -21.97
CA PRO A 156 13.42 -1.42 -21.36
C PRO A 156 12.49 -0.23 -21.57
N LYS A 157 11.56 -0.31 -22.53
CA LYS A 157 10.57 0.75 -22.82
C LYS A 157 9.16 0.44 -22.31
N ASN A 158 8.99 -0.63 -21.53
CA ASN A 158 7.68 -0.99 -21.01
C ASN A 158 7.44 -0.30 -19.66
N GLY A 159 6.53 0.67 -19.63
CA GLY A 159 6.23 1.44 -18.42
C GLY A 159 5.68 0.60 -17.27
N LEU A 160 4.91 -0.46 -17.54
CA LEU A 160 4.34 -1.31 -16.49
C LEU A 160 5.43 -2.09 -15.73
N VAL A 161 6.57 -2.40 -16.37
CA VAL A 161 7.70 -3.08 -15.70
C VAL A 161 8.25 -2.20 -14.59
N TYR A 162 8.56 -0.94 -14.90
CA TYR A 162 9.04 0.04 -13.93
C TYR A 162 7.97 0.36 -12.88
N LEU A 163 6.71 0.45 -13.29
CA LEU A 163 5.60 0.71 -12.38
C LEU A 163 5.45 -0.43 -11.36
N THR A 164 5.57 -1.68 -11.81
CA THR A 164 5.53 -2.86 -10.91
C THR A 164 6.75 -2.89 -10.00
N LEU A 165 7.95 -2.61 -10.52
CA LEU A 165 9.16 -2.49 -9.69
C LEU A 165 9.04 -1.38 -8.63
N SER A 166 8.29 -0.30 -8.89
CA SER A 166 8.07 0.72 -7.87
C SER A 166 7.36 0.19 -6.62
N LEU A 167 6.51 -0.83 -6.76
CA LEU A 167 5.82 -1.47 -5.62
C LEU A 167 6.81 -2.18 -4.68
N PHE A 168 7.90 -2.72 -5.23
CA PHE A 168 8.97 -3.33 -4.44
C PHE A 168 9.64 -2.29 -3.53
N PHE A 169 9.93 -1.10 -4.09
CA PHE A 169 10.48 0.02 -3.31
C PHE A 169 9.48 0.56 -2.30
N LEU A 170 8.19 0.66 -2.65
CA LEU A 170 7.14 1.07 -1.71
C LEU A 170 7.02 0.10 -0.53
N LYS A 171 7.04 -1.23 -0.78
CA LYS A 171 7.03 -2.25 0.29
C LYS A 171 8.16 -2.03 1.30
N ARG A 172 9.33 -1.59 0.83
CA ARG A 172 10.53 -1.30 1.63
C ARG A 172 10.59 0.13 2.19
N LYS A 173 9.56 0.94 1.95
CA LYS A 173 9.49 2.38 2.28
C LYS A 173 10.63 3.21 1.64
N ASP A 174 11.20 2.74 0.54
CA ASP A 174 12.18 3.48 -0.27
C ASP A 174 11.42 4.39 -1.25
N PHE A 175 10.87 5.48 -0.72
CA PHE A 175 10.01 6.38 -1.48
C PHE A 175 10.74 7.10 -2.60
N TYR A 176 12.05 7.37 -2.43
CA TYR A 176 12.84 8.01 -3.47
C TYR A 176 13.02 7.13 -4.71
N ASN A 177 13.38 5.85 -4.53
CA ASN A 177 13.51 4.94 -5.67
C ASN A 177 12.15 4.57 -6.24
N ALA A 178 11.09 4.46 -5.42
CA ALA A 178 9.72 4.33 -5.91
C ALA A 178 9.34 5.50 -6.83
N TYR A 179 9.55 6.75 -6.40
CA TYR A 179 9.32 7.95 -7.20
C TYR A 179 10.08 7.92 -8.53
N LYS A 180 11.37 7.55 -8.51
CA LYS A 180 12.19 7.44 -9.74
C LYS A 180 11.60 6.43 -10.72
N MET A 181 11.20 5.25 -10.24
CA MET A 181 10.63 4.21 -11.08
C MET A 181 9.26 4.61 -11.63
N ILE A 182 8.41 5.26 -10.83
CA ILE A 182 7.09 5.75 -11.30
C ILE A 182 7.28 6.86 -12.35
N LYS A 183 8.25 7.77 -12.14
CA LYS A 183 8.57 8.83 -13.11
C LYS A 183 9.05 8.25 -14.44
N LEU A 184 9.95 7.27 -14.39
CA LEU A 184 10.41 6.57 -15.59
C LEU A 184 9.27 5.80 -16.26
N ALA A 185 8.45 5.08 -15.49
CA ALA A 185 7.26 4.40 -15.99
C ALA A 185 6.34 5.36 -16.75
N ASN A 186 6.07 6.53 -16.17
CA ASN A 186 5.14 7.49 -16.77
C ASN A 186 5.71 8.19 -18.00
N SER A 187 7.03 8.19 -18.21
CA SER A 187 7.62 8.65 -19.47
C SER A 187 7.23 7.77 -20.67
N PHE A 188 6.80 6.52 -20.41
CA PHE A 188 6.30 5.58 -21.42
C PHE A 188 4.77 5.46 -21.42
N LEU A 189 4.12 5.55 -20.26
CA LEU A 189 2.66 5.40 -20.13
C LEU A 189 1.88 6.70 -20.41
N ASP A 190 2.48 7.85 -20.10
CA ASP A 190 1.90 9.19 -20.22
C ASP A 190 0.49 9.35 -19.61
N TYR A 191 0.27 8.78 -18.42
CA TYR A 191 -0.98 8.98 -17.70
C TYR A 191 -0.98 10.28 -16.91
N SER A 192 -2.03 11.10 -17.08
CA SER A 192 -2.12 12.39 -16.40
C SER A 192 -2.31 12.26 -14.90
N PHE A 193 -3.05 11.24 -14.44
CA PHE A 193 -3.20 11.01 -13.00
C PHE A 193 -1.87 10.60 -12.33
N ILE A 194 -0.97 9.92 -13.05
CA ILE A 194 0.38 9.63 -12.55
C ILE A 194 1.21 10.91 -12.48
N ASN A 195 1.11 11.79 -13.48
CA ASN A 195 1.74 13.11 -13.42
C ASN A 195 1.25 13.92 -12.21
N MET A 196 -0.05 13.89 -11.91
CA MET A 196 -0.59 14.52 -10.69
C MET A 196 0.10 13.99 -9.43
N GLY A 197 0.19 12.65 -9.26
CA GLY A 197 0.82 12.05 -8.09
C GLY A 197 2.32 12.38 -7.96
N LEU A 198 3.06 12.34 -9.08
CA LEU A 198 4.49 12.69 -9.11
C LEU A 198 4.75 14.15 -8.74
N ILE A 199 3.90 15.06 -9.24
CA ILE A 199 4.03 16.50 -8.97
C ILE A 199 3.57 16.83 -7.53
N ALA A 200 2.53 16.15 -7.03
CA ALA A 200 2.10 16.25 -5.64
C ALA A 200 3.19 15.74 -4.68
N TYR A 201 3.90 14.66 -5.02
CA TYR A 201 5.06 14.18 -4.26
C TYR A 201 6.14 15.28 -4.13
N GLU A 202 6.41 16.02 -5.21
CA GLU A 202 7.34 17.17 -5.24
C GLU A 202 6.81 18.42 -4.52
N LYS A 203 5.56 18.38 -4.00
CA LYS A 203 4.86 19.49 -3.34
C LYS A 203 4.59 20.70 -4.24
N ASP A 204 4.59 20.51 -5.56
CA ASP A 204 4.14 21.52 -6.53
C ASP A 204 2.62 21.38 -6.78
N PHE A 205 1.86 21.65 -5.73
CA PHE A 205 0.41 21.43 -5.69
C PHE A 205 -0.37 22.19 -6.77
N GLN A 206 0.07 23.40 -7.13
CA GLN A 206 -0.58 24.18 -8.19
C GLN A 206 -0.41 23.53 -9.56
N LYS A 207 0.81 23.07 -9.88
CA LYS A 207 1.05 22.31 -11.09
C LYS A 207 0.36 20.95 -11.06
N SER A 208 0.22 20.30 -9.90
CA SER A 208 -0.55 19.06 -9.80
C SER A 208 -2.02 19.29 -10.20
N LEU A 209 -2.62 20.42 -9.79
CA LEU A 209 -4.01 20.75 -10.13
C LEU A 209 -4.19 21.08 -11.62
N SER A 210 -3.17 21.58 -12.32
CA SER A 210 -3.29 21.88 -13.75
C SER A 210 -3.51 20.64 -14.63
N PHE A 211 -3.17 19.45 -14.14
CA PHE A 211 -3.43 18.18 -14.81
C PHE A 211 -4.85 17.63 -14.59
N LEU A 212 -5.62 18.20 -13.67
CA LEU A 212 -6.92 17.67 -13.25
C LEU A 212 -7.89 17.49 -14.43
N SER A 213 -8.06 18.53 -15.26
CA SER A 213 -8.94 18.48 -16.43
C SER A 213 -8.52 17.40 -17.44
N LYS A 214 -7.21 17.29 -17.72
CA LYS A 214 -6.68 16.26 -18.63
C LYS A 214 -6.93 14.85 -18.07
N ALA A 215 -6.68 14.64 -16.77
CA ALA A 215 -6.91 13.35 -16.12
C ALA A 215 -8.39 12.92 -16.14
N TYR A 216 -9.32 13.86 -15.96
CA TYR A 216 -10.76 13.56 -16.09
C TYR A 216 -11.16 13.20 -17.52
N LEU A 217 -10.62 13.89 -18.53
CA LEU A 217 -10.86 13.60 -19.94
C LEU A 217 -10.32 12.23 -20.35
N GLU A 218 -9.18 11.80 -19.80
CA GLU A 218 -8.67 10.44 -19.98
C GLU A 218 -9.62 9.37 -19.44
N GLY A 219 -10.46 9.71 -18.45
CA GLY A 219 -11.50 8.85 -17.91
C GLY A 219 -10.98 7.62 -17.15
N LYS A 220 -9.69 7.60 -16.80
CA LYS A 220 -9.00 6.50 -16.11
C LYS A 220 -8.69 6.88 -14.66
N ALA A 221 -8.79 5.90 -13.75
CA ALA A 221 -8.41 6.05 -12.34
C ALA A 221 -9.02 7.32 -11.68
N LYS A 222 -10.29 7.62 -11.97
CA LYS A 222 -11.01 8.80 -11.45
C LYS A 222 -10.98 8.86 -9.93
N ARG A 223 -11.02 7.71 -9.25
CA ARG A 223 -10.93 7.68 -7.78
C ARG A 223 -9.56 8.14 -7.32
N VAL A 224 -8.48 7.69 -7.96
CA VAL A 224 -7.11 8.14 -7.67
C VAL A 224 -6.99 9.65 -7.89
N VAL A 225 -7.52 10.17 -8.99
CA VAL A 225 -7.58 11.60 -9.29
C VAL A 225 -8.26 12.37 -8.15
N ASN A 226 -9.42 11.90 -7.70
CA ASN A 226 -10.17 12.51 -6.59
C ASN A 226 -9.44 12.45 -5.25
N LEU A 227 -8.79 11.33 -4.94
CA LEU A 227 -8.00 11.19 -3.71
C LEU A 227 -6.82 12.18 -3.70
N ILE A 228 -6.07 12.27 -4.80
CA ILE A 228 -4.97 13.22 -4.94
C ILE A 228 -5.51 14.66 -4.84
N ASN A 229 -6.57 14.98 -5.57
CA ASN A 229 -7.17 16.31 -5.57
C ASN A 229 -7.60 16.75 -4.15
N TYR A 230 -8.18 15.83 -3.36
CA TYR A 230 -8.55 16.12 -1.98
C TYR A 230 -7.33 16.48 -1.12
N TYR A 231 -6.29 15.64 -1.10
CA TYR A 231 -5.09 15.92 -0.31
C TYR A 231 -4.36 17.18 -0.77
N VAL A 232 -4.24 17.38 -2.09
CA VAL A 232 -3.66 18.59 -2.66
C VAL A 232 -4.43 19.83 -2.19
N SER A 233 -5.76 19.77 -2.16
CA SER A 233 -6.61 20.86 -1.66
C SER A 233 -6.36 21.16 -0.18
N LEU A 234 -6.15 20.14 0.65
CA LEU A 234 -5.78 20.33 2.06
C LEU A 234 -4.44 21.04 2.21
N PHE A 235 -3.41 20.64 1.45
CA PHE A 235 -2.07 21.25 1.52
C PHE A 235 -2.04 22.71 1.07
N ILE A 236 -2.95 23.13 0.17
CA ILE A 236 -3.07 24.54 -0.25
C ILE A 236 -4.11 25.32 0.58
N SER A 237 -4.69 24.70 1.60
CA SER A 237 -5.72 25.28 2.46
C SER A 237 -6.99 25.74 1.72
N ASP A 238 -7.35 25.05 0.63
CA ASP A 238 -8.57 25.30 -0.15
C ASP A 238 -9.68 24.37 0.35
N SER A 239 -10.38 24.81 1.41
CA SER A 239 -11.42 24.02 2.08
C SER A 239 -12.64 23.76 1.20
N GLU A 240 -13.03 24.73 0.36
CA GLU A 240 -14.15 24.58 -0.58
C GLU A 240 -13.86 23.49 -1.62
N LYS A 241 -12.65 23.48 -2.19
CA LYS A 241 -12.23 22.43 -3.12
C LYS A 241 -12.12 21.07 -2.43
N ALA A 242 -11.62 21.02 -1.19
CA ALA A 242 -11.57 19.79 -0.42
C ALA A 242 -12.99 19.22 -0.16
N LEU A 243 -13.95 20.08 0.20
CA LEU A 243 -15.34 19.67 0.46
C LEU A 243 -16.10 19.24 -0.80
N SER A 244 -15.91 19.95 -1.91
CA SER A 244 -16.49 19.54 -3.21
C SER A 244 -15.91 18.21 -3.70
N THR A 245 -14.59 18.01 -3.55
CA THR A 245 -13.95 16.73 -3.89
C THR A 245 -14.41 15.60 -2.99
N LEU A 246 -14.60 15.87 -1.69
CA LEU A 246 -15.19 14.90 -0.75
C LEU A 246 -16.58 14.45 -1.23
N ALA A 247 -17.40 15.34 -1.77
CA ALA A 247 -18.71 14.99 -2.31
C ALA A 247 -18.63 13.96 -3.44
N LEU A 248 -17.60 14.03 -4.28
CA LEU A 248 -17.33 13.06 -5.35
C LEU A 248 -16.87 11.68 -4.83
N LEU A 249 -16.51 11.59 -3.55
CA LEU A 249 -16.02 10.36 -2.89
C LEU A 249 -17.05 9.77 -1.90
N LYS A 250 -18.24 10.39 -1.73
CA LYS A 250 -19.16 10.08 -0.61
C LYS A 250 -19.70 8.65 -0.61
N GLU A 251 -20.02 8.11 -1.78
CA GLU A 251 -20.67 6.80 -1.94
C GLU A 251 -19.72 5.61 -1.67
N ASP A 252 -18.42 5.85 -1.75
CA ASP A 252 -17.41 4.82 -1.59
C ASP A 252 -17.08 4.56 -0.10
N LYS A 253 -16.71 3.30 0.19
CA LYS A 253 -16.40 2.82 1.55
C LYS A 253 -14.94 2.35 1.72
N THR A 254 -14.04 2.79 0.84
CA THR A 254 -12.63 2.37 0.88
C THR A 254 -11.90 2.87 2.13
N PRO A 255 -10.82 2.18 2.53
CA PRO A 255 -9.91 2.65 3.58
C PRO A 255 -9.39 4.09 3.37
N CYS A 256 -9.00 4.45 2.15
CA CYS A 256 -8.53 5.80 1.83
C CYS A 256 -9.61 6.85 2.06
N ILE A 257 -10.86 6.54 1.71
CA ILE A 257 -11.99 7.47 1.85
C ILE A 257 -12.42 7.57 3.32
N LYS A 258 -12.28 6.50 4.10
CA LYS A 258 -12.44 6.57 5.57
C LYS A 258 -11.43 7.53 6.20
N CYS A 259 -10.16 7.51 5.76
CA CYS A 259 -9.14 8.46 6.22
C CYS A 259 -9.53 9.91 5.92
N ILE A 260 -10.03 10.16 4.71
CA ILE A 260 -10.54 11.48 4.27
C ILE A 260 -11.76 11.91 5.11
N LYS A 261 -12.71 11.00 5.36
CA LYS A 261 -13.89 11.27 6.20
C LYS A 261 -13.46 11.69 7.61
N THR A 262 -12.52 10.96 8.24
CA THR A 262 -11.96 11.33 9.56
C THR A 262 -11.33 12.72 9.57
N LEU A 263 -10.60 13.13 8.52
CA LEU A 263 -10.07 14.50 8.41
C LEU A 263 -11.17 15.56 8.30
N SER A 264 -12.27 15.25 7.61
CA SER A 264 -13.34 16.22 7.30
C SER A 264 -14.41 16.38 8.37
N SER A 265 -14.81 15.30 9.05
CA SER A 265 -15.96 15.29 9.96
C SER A 265 -15.58 14.96 11.40
N SER A 266 -14.29 14.73 11.70
CA SER A 266 -13.81 14.18 12.97
C SER A 266 -14.47 12.84 13.36
N GLU A 267 -15.14 12.17 12.41
CA GLU A 267 -15.75 10.87 12.63
C GLU A 267 -14.65 9.82 12.83
N LYS A 268 -14.70 9.13 13.97
CA LYS A 268 -13.77 8.05 14.30
C LYS A 268 -14.18 6.79 13.56
N VAL A 269 -13.54 6.55 12.42
CA VAL A 269 -13.68 5.29 11.68
C VAL A 269 -12.40 4.48 11.87
N GLU A 270 -12.52 3.24 12.33
CA GLU A 270 -11.39 2.32 12.35
C GLU A 270 -11.01 1.91 10.92
N PRO A 271 -9.79 2.22 10.46
CA PRO A 271 -9.29 1.76 9.19
C PRO A 271 -8.51 0.46 9.37
N PRO A 272 -8.28 -0.24 8.26
CA PRO A 272 -7.48 -1.45 8.26
C PRO A 272 -6.04 -1.21 8.73
N SER A 273 -5.45 -2.26 9.31
CA SER A 273 -4.04 -2.30 9.76
C SER A 273 -3.04 -2.02 8.64
N TYR A 274 -3.39 -2.36 7.40
CA TYR A 274 -2.53 -2.18 6.22
C TYR A 274 -2.49 -0.74 5.68
N CYS A 275 -3.01 0.26 6.41
CA CYS A 275 -2.93 1.68 6.05
C CYS A 275 -1.92 2.42 6.96
N PRO A 276 -0.61 2.42 6.62
CA PRO A 276 0.40 3.10 7.43
C PRO A 276 0.13 4.60 7.63
N PHE A 277 -0.46 5.24 6.60
CA PHE A 277 -0.73 6.68 6.62
C PHE A 277 -1.80 7.09 7.64
N TYR A 278 -2.64 6.16 8.11
CA TYR A 278 -3.71 6.50 9.04
C TYR A 278 -3.20 7.02 10.39
N GLU A 279 -2.02 6.58 10.83
CA GLU A 279 -1.39 7.12 12.03
C GLU A 279 -1.21 8.65 11.94
N ARG A 280 -0.85 9.16 10.74
CA ARG A 280 -0.74 10.59 10.45
C ARG A 280 -2.09 11.30 10.56
N ILE A 281 -3.16 10.66 10.10
CA ILE A 281 -4.53 11.18 10.17
C ILE A 281 -5.01 11.31 11.62
N LEU A 282 -4.75 10.28 12.43
CA LEU A 282 -5.07 10.28 13.85
C LEU A 282 -4.31 11.37 14.61
N PHE A 283 -3.02 11.54 14.30
CA PHE A 283 -2.23 12.62 14.88
C PHE A 283 -2.82 13.99 14.54
N GLN A 284 -3.11 14.24 13.26
CA GLN A 284 -3.68 15.51 12.80
C GLN A 284 -5.00 15.86 13.49
N THR A 285 -5.84 14.85 13.75
CA THR A 285 -7.15 15.03 14.37
C THR A 285 -7.12 15.02 15.90
N GLY A 286 -5.92 15.09 16.51
CA GLY A 286 -5.76 15.18 17.97
C GLY A 286 -6.07 13.88 18.72
N ASN A 287 -6.12 12.74 18.03
CA ASN A 287 -6.39 11.43 18.62
C ASN A 287 -5.24 10.44 18.35
N PRO A 288 -3.97 10.76 18.69
CA PRO A 288 -2.85 9.89 18.39
C PRO A 288 -3.00 8.54 19.12
N LYS A 289 -2.88 7.43 18.37
CA LYS A 289 -2.72 6.11 18.98
C LYS A 289 -1.31 6.00 19.59
N PRO A 290 -1.12 5.18 20.64
CA PRO A 290 0.22 4.79 21.07
C PRO A 290 0.97 4.18 19.89
N TYR A 291 2.16 4.68 19.60
CA TYR A 291 2.95 4.21 18.47
C TYR A 291 4.31 3.67 18.91
N LYS A 292 4.74 2.60 18.24
CA LYS A 292 6.14 2.15 18.32
C LYS A 292 6.96 3.01 17.38
N ALA A 293 7.94 3.72 17.91
CA ALA A 293 8.75 4.66 17.14
C ALA A 293 9.51 4.00 15.96
N GLU A 294 9.75 2.69 16.06
CA GLU A 294 10.43 1.88 15.06
C GLU A 294 9.61 1.71 13.77
N ASP A 295 8.29 1.63 13.87
CA ASP A 295 7.39 1.33 12.73
C ASP A 295 6.56 2.53 12.25
N SER A 296 6.48 3.57 13.08
CA SER A 296 5.71 4.79 12.84
C SER A 296 6.17 5.58 11.61
N GLU A 297 5.20 6.16 10.89
CA GLU A 297 5.43 7.09 9.75
C GLU A 297 5.22 8.56 10.15
N LEU A 298 5.17 8.85 11.47
CA LEU A 298 5.20 10.20 12.03
C LEU A 298 6.62 10.78 12.02
N TYR A 299 7.25 10.80 10.83
CA TYR A 299 8.65 11.16 10.65
C TYR A 299 9.01 12.53 11.23
N GLU A 300 8.19 13.54 10.97
CA GLU A 300 8.39 14.89 11.47
C GLU A 300 8.31 14.92 13.00
N ILE A 301 7.31 14.26 13.59
CA ILE A 301 7.10 14.25 15.04
C ILE A 301 8.27 13.58 15.77
N LEU A 302 8.66 12.39 15.30
CA LEU A 302 9.73 11.61 15.89
C LEU A 302 11.10 12.29 15.75
N PHE A 303 11.37 12.88 14.58
CA PHE A 303 12.60 13.63 14.33
C PHE A 303 12.76 14.81 15.31
N TYR A 304 11.70 15.58 15.51
CA TYR A 304 11.71 16.68 16.48
C TYR A 304 11.75 16.21 17.93
N LYS A 305 11.02 15.16 18.28
CA LYS A 305 11.02 14.59 19.62
C LYS A 305 12.44 14.23 20.05
N TYR A 306 13.16 13.45 19.24
CA TYR A 306 14.53 13.06 19.57
C TYR A 306 15.49 14.24 19.67
N TYR A 307 15.29 15.28 18.85
CA TYR A 307 16.08 16.50 18.94
C TYR A 307 15.83 17.25 20.27
N GLN A 308 14.56 17.43 20.64
CA GLN A 308 14.15 18.16 21.85
C GLN A 308 14.54 17.44 23.14
N GLU A 309 14.46 16.11 23.15
CA GLU A 309 14.92 15.26 24.25
C GLU A 309 16.45 15.20 24.34
N LYS A 310 17.18 15.81 23.40
CA LYS A 310 18.64 15.74 23.27
C LYS A 310 19.15 14.29 23.20
N ASN A 311 18.35 13.40 22.61
CA ASN A 311 18.72 12.00 22.43
C ASN A 311 19.55 11.84 21.14
N ILE A 312 20.85 12.14 21.25
CA ILE A 312 21.80 12.21 20.11
C ILE A 312 21.82 10.89 19.33
N GLN A 313 21.87 9.75 20.03
CA GLN A 313 21.94 8.44 19.40
C GLN A 313 20.69 8.15 18.57
N GLN A 314 19.49 8.31 19.16
CA GLN A 314 18.24 8.05 18.44
C GLN A 314 18.01 9.05 17.33
N PHE A 315 18.37 10.33 17.52
CA PHE A 315 18.27 11.33 16.46
C PHE A 315 19.11 10.95 15.23
N ASN A 316 20.37 10.58 15.43
CA ASN A 316 21.26 10.20 14.32
C ASN A 316 20.78 8.92 13.61
N LEU A 317 20.32 7.91 14.35
CA LEU A 317 19.75 6.68 13.78
C LEU A 317 18.48 6.99 12.96
N TYR A 318 17.60 7.83 13.50
CA TYR A 318 16.35 8.19 12.84
C TYR A 318 16.57 9.07 11.60
N ALA A 319 17.52 10.02 11.66
CA ALA A 319 17.94 10.80 10.50
C ALA A 319 18.50 9.92 9.38
N LYS A 320 19.31 8.91 9.72
CA LYS A 320 19.80 7.92 8.75
C LYS A 320 18.66 7.08 8.15
N LYS A 321 17.63 6.74 8.93
CA LYS A 321 16.42 6.08 8.43
C LYS A 321 15.66 6.96 7.44
N ILE A 322 15.48 8.25 7.74
CA ILE A 322 14.88 9.24 6.83
C ILE A 322 15.71 9.34 5.55
N GLU A 323 17.04 9.47 5.66
CA GLU A 323 17.92 9.50 4.49
C GLU A 323 17.77 8.25 3.62
N ARG A 324 17.66 7.05 4.22
CA ARG A 324 17.41 5.81 3.47
C ARG A 324 16.09 5.83 2.71
N TYR A 325 15.03 6.39 3.28
CA TYR A 325 13.68 6.39 2.71
C TYR A 325 13.47 7.48 1.66
N PHE A 326 14.12 8.63 1.85
CA PHE A 326 13.88 9.86 1.06
C PHE A 326 15.12 10.34 0.31
N ASN A 327 16.23 9.59 0.36
CA ASN A 327 17.57 9.89 -0.16
C ASN A 327 18.30 11.06 0.53
N ASN A 328 17.60 11.93 1.26
CA ASN A 328 18.17 13.06 1.98
C ASN A 328 17.40 13.29 3.29
N VAL A 329 17.94 14.14 4.17
CA VAL A 329 17.22 14.71 5.32
C VAL A 329 16.97 16.21 5.05
N PRO A 330 15.91 16.56 4.31
CA PRO A 330 15.65 17.94 3.92
C PRO A 330 15.07 18.74 5.09
N LEU A 331 15.65 19.91 5.35
CA LEU A 331 15.20 20.85 6.36
C LEU A 331 14.86 22.20 5.74
N ILE A 332 13.84 22.85 6.27
CA ILE A 332 13.52 24.25 6.00
C ILE A 332 13.60 25.07 7.27
N PHE A 333 14.33 26.18 7.23
CA PHE A 333 14.53 27.08 8.36
C PHE A 333 13.72 28.36 8.16
N LEU A 334 12.87 28.68 9.14
CA LEU A 334 12.05 29.88 9.19
C LEU A 334 12.56 30.81 10.29
N PRO A 335 12.66 32.13 10.04
CA PRO A 335 12.93 33.09 11.10
C PRO A 335 11.89 32.96 12.22
N SER A 336 12.35 32.98 13.47
CA SER A 336 11.48 32.87 14.64
C SER A 336 11.81 33.94 15.67
N THR A 337 10.78 34.44 16.34
CA THR A 337 10.89 35.29 17.53
C THR A 337 11.06 34.46 18.80
N GLU A 338 10.79 33.15 18.75
CA GLU A 338 10.93 32.25 19.88
C GLU A 338 12.41 32.05 20.24
N THR A 339 12.71 32.17 21.53
CA THR A 339 14.04 31.88 22.11
C THR A 339 14.18 30.43 22.56
N THR A 340 13.06 29.69 22.64
CA THR A 340 13.00 28.31 23.12
C THR A 340 12.86 27.31 21.98
N SER A 341 13.54 26.17 22.11
CA SER A 341 13.52 25.04 21.16
C SER A 341 12.27 24.17 21.20
N LYS A 342 11.33 24.45 22.12
CA LYS A 342 10.10 23.66 22.34
C LYS A 342 8.99 24.10 21.40
N LYS A 343 9.11 23.72 20.13
CA LYS A 343 8.01 23.81 19.17
C LYS A 343 7.24 22.49 19.13
N VAL A 344 5.93 22.56 19.28
CA VAL A 344 5.04 21.40 19.08
C VAL A 344 4.58 21.42 17.63
N ILE A 345 4.80 20.32 16.90
CA ILE A 345 4.21 20.15 15.58
C ILE A 345 2.76 19.73 15.78
N THR A 346 1.84 20.60 15.36
CA THR A 346 0.39 20.37 15.46
C THR A 346 -0.28 20.16 14.11
N ASP A 347 0.36 20.61 13.02
CA ASP A 347 -0.18 20.49 11.67
C ASP A 347 0.82 19.79 10.73
N LEU A 348 0.49 18.58 10.32
CA LEU A 348 1.25 17.74 9.40
C LEU A 348 0.91 18.00 7.93
N PHE A 349 -0.08 18.86 7.63
CA PHE A 349 -0.42 19.30 6.28
C PHE A 349 0.04 20.74 5.99
N ALA A 350 0.73 21.38 6.94
CA ALA A 350 1.30 22.70 6.74
C ALA A 350 2.37 22.70 5.63
N GLN A 351 2.30 23.70 4.73
CA GLN A 351 3.32 23.92 3.71
C GLN A 351 4.17 25.16 4.02
N HIS A 352 5.49 24.97 4.08
CA HIS A 352 6.45 26.06 4.22
C HIS A 352 7.04 26.41 2.85
N LYS A 353 6.46 27.43 2.19
CA LYS A 353 6.89 27.87 0.85
C LYS A 353 8.14 28.76 0.87
N THR A 354 8.32 29.52 1.93
CA THR A 354 9.42 30.47 2.10
C THR A 354 10.30 30.00 3.25
N GLY A 355 11.63 30.01 3.07
CA GLY A 355 12.57 29.57 4.09
C GLY A 355 13.91 29.14 3.51
N ILE A 356 14.91 29.01 4.37
CA ILE A 356 16.25 28.56 3.95
C ILE A 356 16.25 27.04 3.95
N LYS A 357 16.46 26.44 2.78
CA LYS A 357 16.49 24.98 2.62
C LYS A 357 17.91 24.43 2.79
N ILE A 358 18.07 23.41 3.62
CA ILE A 358 19.35 22.73 3.87
C ILE A 358 19.10 21.23 3.91
N ASN A 359 19.93 20.45 3.22
CA ASN A 359 19.97 19.00 3.41
C ASN A 359 20.98 18.67 4.52
N LEU A 360 20.49 18.09 5.61
CA LEU A 360 21.32 17.73 6.75
C LEU A 360 22.22 16.55 6.39
N LYS A 361 23.52 16.70 6.61
CA LYS A 361 24.53 15.69 6.25
C LYS A 361 24.83 14.75 7.43
N GLY A 362 25.02 13.47 7.14
CA GLY A 362 25.44 12.47 8.10
C GLY A 362 26.96 12.32 8.25
N PRO A 363 27.43 11.42 9.14
CA PRO A 363 26.63 10.62 10.08
C PRO A 363 26.27 11.38 11.38
N ASN A 364 26.93 12.51 11.68
CA ASN A 364 26.72 13.31 12.89
C ASN A 364 25.58 14.34 12.70
N TYR A 365 24.38 13.86 12.37
CA TYR A 365 23.23 14.71 12.04
C TYR A 365 22.89 15.72 13.15
N TYR A 366 22.93 15.30 14.42
CA TYR A 366 22.59 16.17 15.56
C TYR A 366 23.51 17.40 15.65
N ASP A 367 24.82 17.17 15.60
CA ASP A 367 25.82 18.24 15.69
C ASP A 367 25.80 19.12 14.44
N ASN A 368 25.60 18.52 13.26
CA ASN A 368 25.44 19.25 12.02
C ASN A 368 24.20 20.15 12.01
N LEU A 369 23.12 19.74 12.70
CA LEU A 369 21.92 20.56 12.85
C LEU A 369 22.18 21.74 13.79
N ASN A 370 22.83 21.50 14.94
CA ASN A 370 23.23 22.57 15.87
C ASN A 370 24.16 23.59 15.20
N LYS A 371 25.10 23.10 14.39
CA LYS A 371 25.98 23.96 13.59
C LYS A 371 25.19 24.78 12.58
N ALA A 372 24.28 24.17 11.83
CA ALA A 372 23.44 24.89 10.87
C ALA A 372 22.60 25.99 11.54
N ILE A 373 22.01 25.71 12.70
CA ILE A 373 21.26 26.70 13.49
C ILE A 373 22.16 27.87 13.91
N THR A 374 23.36 27.58 14.42
CA THR A 374 24.34 28.60 14.86
C THR A 374 24.85 29.44 13.69
N ASP A 375 25.16 28.81 12.56
CA ASP A 375 25.66 29.49 11.35
C ASP A 375 24.59 30.43 10.78
N LEU A 376 23.32 29.98 10.71
CA LEU A 376 22.21 30.83 10.29
C LEU A 376 21.96 31.98 11.27
N LYS A 377 22.00 31.72 12.58
CA LYS A 377 21.85 32.76 13.60
C LYS A 377 22.93 33.83 13.47
N THR A 378 24.18 33.42 13.29
CA THR A 378 25.33 34.34 13.12
C THR A 378 25.20 35.15 11.84
N LYS A 379 24.85 34.50 10.73
CA LYS A 379 24.75 35.13 9.41
C LYS A 379 23.62 36.16 9.31
N TYR A 380 22.45 35.85 9.87
CA TYR A 380 21.26 36.68 9.72
C TYR A 380 20.87 37.47 10.98
N GLN A 381 21.60 37.30 12.09
CA GLN A 381 21.35 37.95 13.38
C GLN A 381 19.90 37.74 13.88
N LYS A 382 19.33 36.56 13.60
CA LYS A 382 17.95 36.16 13.93
C LYS A 382 17.91 34.72 14.40
N ASN A 383 16.95 34.36 15.25
CA ASN A 383 16.71 32.96 15.58
C ASN A 383 15.96 32.27 14.44
N PHE A 384 16.18 30.96 14.30
CA PHE A 384 15.51 30.13 13.30
C PHE A 384 14.88 28.91 13.94
N THR A 385 13.70 28.55 13.46
CA THR A 385 13.07 27.26 13.67
C THR A 385 13.26 26.42 12.41
N PHE A 386 13.78 25.20 12.54
CA PHE A 386 13.85 24.25 11.44
C PHE A 386 12.57 23.41 11.38
N PHE A 387 12.26 22.85 10.21
CA PHE A 387 11.24 21.82 9.96
C PHE A 387 11.75 20.78 8.98
N LEU A 388 11.34 19.53 9.17
CA LEU A 388 11.62 18.44 8.24
C LEU A 388 10.72 18.58 7.01
N ASP A 389 11.29 18.91 5.84
CA ASP A 389 10.57 19.22 4.59
C ASP A 389 10.47 17.98 3.70
N LEU A 390 9.83 16.91 4.19
CA LEU A 390 9.66 15.68 3.42
C LEU A 390 8.69 15.89 2.24
N PRO A 391 8.88 15.15 1.12
CA PRO A 391 7.91 15.09 0.03
C PRO A 391 6.59 14.47 0.50
N PHE A 392 5.50 14.69 -0.24
CA PHE A 392 4.21 14.05 0.05
C PHE A 392 4.21 12.60 -0.45
N TYR A 393 4.89 11.72 0.29
CA TYR A 393 5.14 10.32 -0.09
C TYR A 393 3.87 9.47 -0.26
N GLU A 394 2.78 9.83 0.43
CA GLU A 394 1.51 9.12 0.27
C GLU A 394 0.91 9.31 -1.13
N ALA A 395 1.26 10.40 -1.84
CA ALA A 395 0.89 10.56 -3.25
C ALA A 395 1.31 9.36 -4.11
N LEU A 396 2.46 8.74 -3.81
CA LEU A 396 2.95 7.57 -4.54
C LEU A 396 2.09 6.33 -4.27
N ARG A 397 1.61 6.13 -3.03
CA ARG A 397 0.73 5.00 -2.69
C ARG A 397 -0.67 5.19 -3.24
N LEU A 398 -1.17 6.42 -3.25
CA LEU A 398 -2.49 6.74 -3.80
C LEU A 398 -2.62 6.39 -5.29
N LEU A 399 -1.53 6.48 -6.06
CA LEU A 399 -1.50 6.07 -7.48
C LEU A 399 -1.94 4.63 -7.73
N PHE A 400 -1.84 3.80 -6.71
CA PHE A 400 -2.03 2.35 -6.78
C PHE A 400 -3.34 1.89 -6.14
N GLY A 401 -3.95 2.74 -5.30
CA GLY A 401 -5.16 2.42 -4.55
C GLY A 401 -4.91 1.52 -3.33
N TRP A 402 -5.94 1.44 -2.47
CA TRP A 402 -5.84 0.78 -1.15
C TRP A 402 -5.57 -0.73 -1.23
N ARG A 403 -6.00 -1.40 -2.30
CA ARG A 403 -5.80 -2.85 -2.47
C ARG A 403 -4.31 -3.20 -2.53
N LEU A 404 -3.49 -2.35 -3.14
CA LEU A 404 -2.05 -2.58 -3.13
C LEU A 404 -1.45 -2.38 -1.74
N CYS A 405 -1.93 -1.42 -0.96
CA CYS A 405 -1.53 -1.32 0.45
C CYS A 405 -1.87 -2.60 1.23
N GLN A 406 -3.02 -3.23 0.97
CA GLN A 406 -3.36 -4.52 1.56
C GLN A 406 -2.30 -5.59 1.23
N TYR A 407 -1.84 -5.70 -0.02
CA TYR A 407 -0.82 -6.69 -0.36
C TYR A 407 0.59 -6.36 0.13
N LEU A 408 0.93 -5.07 0.27
CA LEU A 408 2.28 -4.65 0.63
C LEU A 408 2.51 -4.57 2.15
N TYR A 409 1.46 -4.35 2.95
CA TYR A 409 1.57 -4.03 4.37
C TYR A 409 0.64 -4.85 5.29
N SER A 410 -0.04 -5.89 4.79
CA SER A 410 -0.82 -6.82 5.65
C SER A 410 0.00 -7.97 6.20
#